data_AF-A0A7S0SYC3-F1
#
_entry.id   AF-A0A7S0SYC3-F1
#
_cell.length_a   1.000
_cell.length_b   1.000
_cell.length_c   1.000
_cell.angle_alpha   90.00
_cell.angle_beta   90.00
_cell.angle_gamma   90.00
#
_symmetry.space_group_name_H-M   'P 1'
#
loop_
_entity.id
_entity.type
_entity.pdbx_description
1 polymer ?
#
loop_
_entity_poly.entity_id
_entity_poly.type
_entity_poly.pdbx_seq_one_letter_code
_entity_poly.pdbx_strand_id
1 'polypeptide(L)'
;LSEKYPKIIVDILEKRSIVIEGIEIPLNLTEENPNNIEFDNLYIDMNGLIHPCSHPEDREAPKTEEEMYINIMKYLDRLFAAIRPRRLLYLAIDGVAPRAKMNQQRSRRFRAAQDSLERQNMMEEVRQEMSDLGLSIPPKNDGPEWDSNVITPGTEFMNKLST
;
A
#
# COMPACT_ATOMS: atom_id res chain seq x y z
N LEU A 1 -3.17 -16.28 -15.47
CA LEU A 1 -1.76 -16.29 -15.96
C LEU A 1 -0.95 -17.39 -15.28
N SER A 2 -0.96 -17.47 -13.94
CA SER A 2 -0.25 -18.49 -13.17
C SER A 2 -0.46 -19.93 -13.67
N GLU A 3 -1.71 -20.35 -13.88
CA GLU A 3 -2.01 -21.73 -14.33
C GLU A 3 -1.54 -22.04 -15.76
N LYS A 4 -1.57 -21.03 -16.65
CA LYS A 4 -1.26 -21.20 -18.08
C LYS A 4 0.22 -21.01 -18.39
N TYR A 5 0.91 -20.17 -17.62
CA TYR A 5 2.32 -19.82 -17.80
C TYR A 5 3.04 -19.75 -16.45
N PRO A 6 3.21 -20.87 -15.73
CA PRO A 6 3.73 -20.86 -14.37
C PRO A 6 5.17 -20.32 -14.28
N LYS A 7 5.95 -20.46 -15.36
CA LYS A 7 7.36 -20.02 -15.41
C LYS A 7 7.57 -18.51 -15.40
N ILE A 8 6.52 -17.69 -15.57
CA ILE A 8 6.65 -16.22 -15.52
C ILE A 8 6.61 -15.68 -14.09
N ILE A 9 6.17 -16.50 -13.12
CA ILE A 9 6.14 -16.15 -11.72
C ILE A 9 7.43 -16.67 -11.10
N VAL A 10 8.22 -15.76 -10.54
CA VAL A 10 9.49 -16.05 -9.87
C VAL A 10 9.48 -15.32 -8.55
N ASP A 11 9.87 -16.02 -7.49
CA ASP A 11 9.99 -15.43 -6.17
C ASP A 11 11.21 -14.51 -6.09
N ILE A 12 11.02 -13.36 -5.47
CA ILE A 12 12.10 -12.39 -5.28
C ILE A 12 12.92 -12.81 -4.06
N LEU A 13 14.23 -12.94 -4.25
CA LEU A 13 15.20 -13.17 -3.19
C LEU A 13 15.57 -11.83 -2.53
N GLU A 14 15.21 -11.67 -1.26
CA GLU A 14 15.50 -10.48 -0.47
C GLU A 14 16.60 -10.78 0.56
N LYS A 15 17.69 -9.99 0.57
CA LYS A 15 18.64 -10.00 1.70
C LYS A 15 18.08 -9.10 2.81
N ARG A 16 18.12 -9.57 4.05
CA ARG A 16 17.73 -8.79 5.25
C ARG A 16 18.97 -8.30 5.99
N SER A 17 18.85 -7.16 6.67
CA SER A 17 19.90 -6.65 7.57
C SER A 17 20.14 -7.64 8.70
N ILE A 18 21.40 -7.72 9.15
CA ILE A 18 21.81 -8.61 10.24
C ILE A 18 22.10 -7.72 11.44
N VAL A 19 21.55 -8.08 12.60
CA VAL A 19 21.86 -7.40 13.87
C VAL A 19 22.93 -8.21 14.59
N ILE A 20 24.09 -7.60 14.84
CA ILE A 20 25.19 -8.20 15.62
C ILE A 20 25.40 -7.34 16.85
N GLU A 21 25.29 -7.93 18.04
CA GLU A 21 25.51 -7.24 19.33
C GLU A 21 24.65 -5.96 19.51
N GLY A 22 23.44 -5.94 18.94
CA GLY A 22 22.52 -4.80 18.99
C GLY A 22 22.79 -3.71 17.95
N ILE A 23 23.81 -3.89 17.11
CA ILE A 23 24.12 -3.00 15.98
C ILE A 23 23.54 -3.60 14.70
N GLU A 24 22.65 -2.87 14.03
CA GLU A 24 22.12 -3.25 12.73
C GLU A 24 23.16 -2.94 11.64
N ILE A 25 23.63 -3.98 10.95
CA ILE A 25 24.56 -3.82 9.83
C ILE A 25 23.74 -3.47 8.59
N PRO A 26 23.96 -2.28 7.98
CA PRO A 26 23.21 -1.87 6.80
C PRO A 26 23.55 -2.76 5.61
N LEU A 27 22.54 -3.06 4.79
CA LEU A 27 22.72 -3.82 3.56
C LEU A 27 23.56 -3.03 2.56
N ASN A 28 24.63 -3.64 2.06
CA ASN A 28 25.36 -3.08 0.93
C ASN A 28 24.58 -3.34 -0.37
N LEU A 29 23.83 -2.33 -0.82
CA LEU A 29 23.04 -2.40 -2.04
C LEU A 29 23.86 -2.24 -3.32
N THR A 30 25.16 -1.92 -3.21
CA THR A 30 26.06 -1.82 -4.38
C THR A 30 26.52 -3.19 -4.86
N GLU A 31 26.47 -4.22 -4.01
CA GLU A 31 26.77 -5.60 -4.37
C GLU A 31 25.81 -6.14 -5.43
N GLU A 32 26.22 -7.23 -6.09
CA GLU A 32 25.40 -7.98 -7.04
C GLU A 32 24.02 -8.33 -6.47
N ASN A 33 22.99 -8.24 -7.32
CA ASN A 33 21.63 -8.54 -6.91
C ASN A 33 21.49 -10.03 -6.55
N PRO A 34 20.93 -10.37 -5.37
CA PRO A 34 20.74 -11.77 -4.94
C PRO A 34 19.88 -12.61 -5.89
N ASN A 35 19.09 -11.99 -6.75
CA ASN A 35 18.28 -12.66 -7.77
C ASN A 35 19.11 -13.13 -8.98
N ASN A 36 20.44 -12.90 -8.99
CA ASN A 36 21.34 -13.15 -10.13
C ASN A 36 20.92 -12.44 -11.42
N ILE A 37 20.13 -11.38 -11.29
CA ILE A 37 19.64 -10.53 -12.39
C ILE A 37 19.83 -9.10 -11.95
N GLU A 38 20.53 -8.34 -12.79
CA GLU A 38 20.71 -6.90 -12.59
C GLU A 38 19.61 -6.12 -13.30
N PHE A 39 19.16 -5.04 -12.66
CA PHE A 39 18.14 -4.16 -13.20
C PHE A 39 18.74 -2.77 -13.41
N ASP A 40 18.58 -2.21 -14.59
CA ASP A 40 19.03 -0.84 -14.87
C ASP A 40 18.02 0.18 -14.32
N ASN A 41 16.74 -0.05 -14.62
CA ASN A 41 15.67 0.93 -14.40
C ASN A 41 14.53 0.28 -13.61
N LEU A 42 14.10 0.95 -12.54
CA LEU A 42 12.93 0.59 -11.75
C LEU A 42 11.86 1.68 -11.90
N TYR A 43 10.66 1.28 -12.32
CA TYR A 43 9.50 2.16 -12.46
C TYR A 43 8.46 1.76 -11.42
N ILE A 44 8.04 2.71 -10.59
CA ILE A 44 7.08 2.48 -9.51
C ILE A 44 5.84 3.33 -9.78
N ASP A 45 4.68 2.69 -9.82
CA ASP A 45 3.40 3.36 -9.71
C ASP A 45 3.13 3.65 -8.22
N MET A 46 3.28 4.91 -7.84
CA MET A 46 3.12 5.36 -6.46
C MET A 46 1.69 5.16 -5.96
N ASN A 47 0.68 5.31 -6.82
CA ASN A 47 -0.70 5.07 -6.39
C ASN A 47 -0.91 3.60 -6.02
N GLY A 48 -0.31 2.69 -6.79
CA GLY A 48 -0.29 1.26 -6.49
C GLY A 48 0.39 0.91 -5.16
N LEU A 49 1.33 1.74 -4.70
CA LEU A 49 2.04 1.57 -3.43
C LEU A 49 1.29 2.22 -2.24
N ILE A 50 0.73 3.40 -2.44
CA ILE A 50 0.01 4.15 -1.38
C ILE A 50 -1.26 3.42 -0.94
N HIS A 51 -2.00 2.82 -1.88
CA HIS A 51 -3.24 2.11 -1.57
C HIS A 51 -3.05 1.00 -0.49
N PRO A 52 -2.16 -0.01 -0.68
CA PRO A 52 -1.85 -1.00 0.37
C PRO A 52 -1.28 -0.40 1.66
N CYS A 53 -0.58 0.74 1.57
CA CYS A 53 -0.05 1.39 2.78
C CYS A 53 -1.13 2.10 3.60
N SER A 54 -2.22 2.53 2.95
CA SER A 54 -3.37 3.15 3.62
C SER A 54 -4.33 2.15 4.26
N HIS A 55 -4.43 0.94 3.71
CA HIS A 55 -5.32 -0.12 4.19
C HIS A 55 -4.60 -1.48 4.16
N PRO A 56 -3.59 -1.68 5.03
CA PRO A 56 -2.87 -2.93 5.09
C PRO A 56 -3.76 -4.06 5.65
N GLU A 57 -3.66 -5.26 5.08
CA GLU A 57 -4.42 -6.44 5.54
C GLU A 57 -3.85 -7.03 6.85
N ASP A 58 -2.53 -6.95 7.04
CA ASP A 58 -1.79 -7.63 8.12
C ASP A 58 -1.46 -6.73 9.34
N ARG A 59 -1.77 -5.43 9.29
CA ARG A 59 -1.45 -4.47 10.37
C ARG A 59 -2.54 -3.40 10.48
N GLU A 60 -2.50 -2.62 11.55
CA GLU A 60 -3.41 -1.48 11.70
C GLU A 60 -3.18 -0.45 10.59
N ALA A 61 -4.28 0.17 10.14
CA ALA A 61 -4.23 1.31 9.23
C ALA A 61 -3.51 2.50 9.91
N PRO A 62 -2.73 3.29 9.16
CA PRO A 62 -2.02 4.43 9.72
C PRO A 62 -3.01 5.45 10.28
N LYS A 63 -2.70 6.00 11.47
CA LYS A 63 -3.57 6.95 12.16
C LYS A 63 -3.33 8.39 11.73
N THR A 64 -2.17 8.67 11.12
CA THR A 64 -1.74 10.00 10.67
C THR A 64 -1.11 9.97 9.28
N GLU A 65 -1.08 11.12 8.59
CA GLU A 65 -0.37 11.25 7.30
C GLU A 65 1.12 10.90 7.44
N GLU A 66 1.76 11.34 8.53
CA GLU A 66 3.17 11.09 8.83
C GLU A 66 3.50 9.59 8.93
N GLU A 67 2.67 8.83 9.64
CA GLU A 67 2.82 7.38 9.76
C GLU A 67 2.68 6.71 8.39
N MET A 68 1.76 7.20 7.55
CA MET A 68 1.59 6.72 6.19
C MET A 68 2.82 7.01 5.32
N TYR A 69 3.41 8.20 5.40
CA TYR A 69 4.66 8.51 4.68
C TYR A 69 5.81 7.61 5.12
N ILE A 70 5.96 7.35 6.42
CA ILE A 70 6.97 6.41 6.94
C ILE A 70 6.73 5.01 6.38
N ASN A 71 5.48 4.57 6.32
CA ASN A 71 5.11 3.27 5.76
C ASN A 71 5.41 3.17 4.26
N ILE A 72 5.13 4.23 3.50
CA ILE A 72 5.45 4.34 2.07
C ILE A 72 6.97 4.26 1.86
N MET A 73 7.75 5.03 2.64
CA MET A 73 9.21 5.04 2.54
C MET A 73 9.80 3.67 2.85
N LYS A 74 9.36 3.01 3.94
CA LYS A 74 9.81 1.64 4.27
C LYS A 74 9.52 0.64 3.15
N TYR A 75 8.36 0.76 2.51
CA TYR A 75 8.01 -0.13 1.41
C TYR A 75 8.85 0.14 0.16
N LEU A 76 9.10 1.42 -0.14
CA LEU A 76 9.99 1.85 -1.23
C LEU A 76 11.43 1.36 -0.98
N ASP A 77 11.95 1.51 0.22
CA ASP A 77 13.28 1.02 0.61
C ASP A 77 13.39 -0.49 0.44
N ARG A 78 12.36 -1.25 0.83
CA ARG A 78 12.32 -2.70 0.63
C ARG A 78 12.35 -3.05 -0.87
N LEU A 79 11.53 -2.39 -1.69
CA LEU A 79 11.52 -2.61 -3.14
C LEU A 79 12.87 -2.26 -3.77
N PHE A 80 13.45 -1.13 -3.37
CA PHE A 80 14.74 -0.68 -3.86
C PHE A 80 15.86 -1.66 -3.47
N ALA A 81 15.86 -2.17 -2.24
CA ALA A 81 16.84 -3.14 -1.76
C ALA A 81 16.74 -4.51 -2.47
N ALA A 82 15.52 -4.90 -2.86
CA ALA A 82 15.25 -6.12 -3.61
C ALA A 82 15.67 -6.03 -5.08
N ILE A 83 15.36 -4.92 -5.76
CA ILE A 83 15.59 -4.76 -7.20
C ILE A 83 16.98 -4.18 -7.53
N ARG A 84 17.51 -3.29 -6.69
CA ARG A 84 18.83 -2.65 -6.86
C ARG A 84 19.04 -2.01 -8.25
N PRO A 85 18.22 -1.02 -8.64
CA PRO A 85 18.35 -0.38 -9.96
C PRO A 85 19.71 0.32 -10.09
N ARG A 86 20.42 0.09 -11.20
CA ARG A 86 21.78 0.62 -11.44
C ARG A 86 21.83 1.98 -12.10
N ARG A 87 20.74 2.43 -12.71
CA ARG A 87 20.71 3.64 -13.54
C ARG A 87 19.56 4.58 -13.20
N LEU A 88 18.33 4.08 -13.11
CA LEU A 88 17.15 4.92 -12.95
C LEU A 88 16.18 4.35 -11.93
N LEU A 89 15.76 5.19 -10.98
CA LEU A 89 14.53 5.02 -10.22
C LEU A 89 13.52 6.06 -10.71
N TYR A 90 12.38 5.60 -11.21
CA TYR A 90 11.30 6.46 -11.69
C TYR A 90 10.06 6.24 -10.83
N LEU A 91 9.65 7.26 -10.10
CA LEU A 91 8.45 7.26 -9.27
C LEU A 91 7.34 8.01 -10.01
N ALA A 92 6.32 7.27 -10.45
CA ALA A 92 5.20 7.81 -11.20
C ALA A 92 4.00 8.01 -10.27
N ILE A 93 3.52 9.24 -10.17
CA ILE A 93 2.27 9.57 -9.51
C ILE A 93 1.23 9.86 -10.60
N ASP A 94 0.00 9.32 -10.51
CA ASP A 94 -1.01 9.61 -11.54
C ASP A 94 -1.25 11.12 -11.61
N GLY A 95 -1.23 11.65 -12.84
CA GLY A 95 -1.76 12.98 -13.16
C GLY A 95 -3.23 12.93 -13.56
N VAL A 96 -3.72 14.02 -14.19
CA VAL A 96 -5.09 14.07 -14.71
C VAL A 96 -5.26 13.02 -15.81
N ALA A 97 -6.24 12.14 -15.64
CA ALA A 97 -6.49 11.02 -16.54
C ALA A 97 -7.48 11.36 -17.68
N PRO A 98 -7.45 10.63 -18.81
CA PRO A 98 -8.46 10.76 -19.87
C PRO A 98 -9.88 10.42 -19.38
N ARG A 99 -10.91 11.00 -20.03
CA ARG A 99 -12.32 10.85 -19.64
C ARG A 99 -12.77 9.39 -19.47
N ALA A 100 -12.29 8.47 -20.30
CA ALA A 100 -12.60 7.05 -20.18
C ALA A 100 -12.11 6.46 -18.84
N LYS A 101 -10.86 6.75 -18.44
CA LYS A 101 -10.29 6.33 -17.15
C LYS A 101 -10.99 7.06 -15.99
N MET A 102 -11.34 8.34 -16.16
CA MET A 102 -12.11 9.09 -15.15
C MET A 102 -13.48 8.46 -14.88
N ASN A 103 -14.21 8.03 -15.92
CA ASN A 103 -15.50 7.35 -15.74
C ASN A 103 -15.33 6.03 -14.97
N GLN A 104 -14.27 5.27 -15.29
CA GLN A 104 -13.96 4.03 -14.58
C GLN A 104 -13.60 4.29 -13.10
N GLN A 105 -12.76 5.29 -12.82
CA GLN A 105 -12.41 5.71 -11.46
C GLN A 105 -13.66 6.16 -10.69
N ARG A 106 -14.54 6.94 -11.32
CA ARG A 106 -15.81 7.36 -10.73
C ARG A 106 -16.66 6.15 -10.35
N SER A 107 -16.91 5.23 -11.28
CA SER A 107 -17.72 4.03 -10.98
C SER A 107 -17.15 3.19 -9.84
N ARG A 108 -15.82 3.03 -9.78
CA ARG A 108 -15.15 2.31 -8.69
C ARG A 108 -15.34 3.01 -7.34
N ARG A 109 -15.14 4.34 -7.27
CA ARG A 109 -15.30 5.12 -6.03
C ARG A 109 -16.73 5.12 -5.51
N PHE A 110 -17.71 5.23 -6.41
CA PHE A 110 -19.13 5.15 -6.03
C PHE A 110 -19.48 3.78 -5.43
N ARG A 111 -18.98 2.69 -6.03
CA ARG A 111 -19.17 1.35 -5.48
C ARG A 111 -18.50 1.20 -4.12
N ALA A 112 -17.24 1.63 -3.98
CA ALA A 112 -16.52 1.52 -2.70
C ALA A 112 -17.23 2.29 -1.55
N ALA A 113 -17.79 3.46 -1.85
CA ALA A 113 -18.59 4.22 -0.87
C ALA A 113 -19.87 3.47 -0.47
N GLN A 114 -20.56 2.86 -1.45
CA GLN A 114 -21.75 2.04 -1.18
C GLN A 114 -21.40 0.79 -0.36
N ASP A 115 -20.36 0.05 -0.75
CA ASP A 115 -19.89 -1.16 -0.07
C ASP A 115 -19.46 -0.84 1.39
N SER A 116 -18.84 0.34 1.61
CA SER A 116 -18.49 0.80 2.96
C SER A 116 -19.73 1.09 3.81
N LEU A 117 -20.74 1.77 3.26
CA LEU A 117 -22.00 2.02 3.95
C LEU A 117 -22.74 0.71 4.30
N GLU A 118 -22.80 -0.22 3.35
CA GLU A 118 -23.42 -1.54 3.57
C GLU A 118 -22.68 -2.32 4.66
N ARG A 119 -21.34 -2.30 4.67
CA ARG A 119 -20.52 -2.93 5.72
C ARG A 119 -20.76 -2.30 7.09
N GLN A 120 -20.89 -0.98 7.17
CA GLN A 120 -21.18 -0.28 8.42
C GLN A 120 -22.56 -0.68 8.98
N ASN A 121 -23.58 -0.74 8.12
CA ASN A 121 -24.92 -1.17 8.53
C ASN A 121 -24.93 -2.62 9.04
N MET A 122 -24.31 -3.55 8.30
CA MET A 122 -24.19 -4.95 8.73
C MET A 122 -23.44 -5.08 10.07
N MET A 123 -22.38 -4.29 10.26
CA MET A 123 -21.62 -4.32 11.50
C MET A 123 -22.44 -3.80 12.70
N GLU A 124 -23.30 -2.81 12.48
CA GLU A 124 -24.22 -2.30 13.50
C GLU A 124 -25.31 -3.33 13.84
N GLU A 125 -25.89 -3.98 12.83
CA GLU A 125 -26.86 -5.07 13.02
C GLU A 125 -26.28 -6.23 13.84
N VAL A 126 -25.08 -6.71 13.48
CA VAL A 126 -24.38 -7.78 14.22
C VAL A 126 -24.09 -7.36 15.66
N ARG A 127 -23.76 -6.08 15.90
CA ARG A 127 -23.54 -5.57 17.26
C ARG A 127 -24.82 -5.54 18.08
N GLN A 128 -25.93 -5.12 17.47
CA GLN A 128 -27.23 -5.13 18.12
C GLN A 128 -27.62 -6.56 18.53
N GLU A 129 -27.47 -7.53 17.62
CA GLU A 129 -27.73 -8.94 17.91
C GLU A 129 -26.83 -9.50 19.02
N MET A 130 -25.53 -9.18 19.01
CA MET A 130 -24.62 -9.58 20.09
C MET A 130 -25.01 -8.97 21.44
N SER A 131 -25.46 -7.71 21.45
CA SER A 131 -25.97 -7.04 22.64
C SER A 131 -27.21 -7.75 23.19
N ASP A 132 -28.15 -8.10 22.31
CA ASP A 132 -29.40 -8.78 22.67
C ASP A 132 -29.15 -10.21 23.21
N LEU A 133 -28.11 -10.88 22.70
CA LEU A 133 -27.65 -12.19 23.18
C LEU A 133 -26.76 -12.12 24.43
N GLY A 134 -26.43 -10.93 24.93
CA GLY A 134 -25.56 -10.73 26.10
C GLY A 134 -24.10 -11.12 25.87
N LEU A 135 -23.65 -11.17 24.61
CA LEU A 135 -22.26 -11.49 24.24
C LEU A 135 -21.37 -10.24 24.35
N SER A 136 -20.06 -10.45 24.57
CA SER A 136 -19.12 -9.32 24.63
C SER A 136 -18.95 -8.66 23.25
N ILE A 137 -19.26 -7.37 23.16
CA ILE A 137 -19.16 -6.62 21.91
C ILE A 137 -17.71 -6.12 21.73
N PRO A 138 -17.05 -6.42 20.60
CA PRO A 138 -15.73 -5.86 20.32
C PRO A 138 -15.82 -4.33 20.18
N PRO A 139 -14.83 -3.58 20.70
CA PRO A 139 -14.84 -2.12 20.68
C PRO A 139 -14.97 -1.58 19.25
N LYS A 140 -15.64 -0.44 19.11
CA LYS A 140 -15.73 0.25 17.82
C LYS A 140 -14.34 0.77 17.47
N ASN A 141 -13.90 0.42 16.26
CA ASN A 141 -12.70 1.04 15.72
C ASN A 141 -13.13 2.43 15.27
N ASP A 142 -13.12 3.38 16.21
CA ASP A 142 -13.50 4.78 16.00
C ASP A 142 -12.37 5.61 15.37
N GLY A 143 -11.25 4.95 15.03
CA GLY A 143 -10.18 5.58 14.27
C GLY A 143 -10.70 6.04 12.90
N PRO A 144 -10.31 7.24 12.43
CA PRO A 144 -10.70 7.69 11.10
C PRO A 144 -10.17 6.69 10.06
N GLU A 145 -11.10 6.03 9.35
CA GLU A 145 -10.74 5.23 8.18
C GLU A 145 -10.14 6.17 7.13
N TRP A 146 -8.97 5.82 6.60
CA TRP A 146 -8.26 6.72 5.69
C TRP A 146 -9.07 6.90 4.40
N ASP A 147 -9.40 8.14 4.04
CA ASP A 147 -10.13 8.41 2.81
C ASP A 147 -9.24 8.19 1.58
N SER A 148 -9.32 7.01 0.98
CA SER A 148 -8.57 6.68 -0.25
C SER A 148 -8.87 7.63 -1.43
N ASN A 149 -9.94 8.43 -1.39
CA ASN A 149 -10.20 9.44 -2.42
C ASN A 149 -9.18 10.58 -2.44
N VAL A 150 -8.42 10.78 -1.35
CA VAL A 150 -7.35 11.79 -1.31
C VAL A 150 -6.19 11.47 -2.25
N ILE A 151 -6.09 10.22 -2.73
CA ILE A 151 -5.13 9.77 -3.75
C ILE A 151 -5.67 10.17 -5.14
N THR A 152 -5.81 11.48 -5.35
CA THR A 152 -6.29 12.10 -6.59
C THR A 152 -5.49 13.36 -6.86
N PRO A 153 -5.07 13.63 -8.11
CA PRO A 153 -4.43 14.90 -8.44
C PRO A 153 -5.22 16.11 -7.92
N GLY A 154 -4.51 17.08 -7.32
CA GLY A 154 -5.08 18.34 -6.84
C GLY A 154 -5.52 18.34 -5.37
N THR A 155 -5.34 17.24 -4.64
CA THR A 155 -5.55 17.21 -3.18
C THR A 155 -4.32 17.74 -2.44
N GLU A 156 -4.51 18.26 -1.23
CA GLU A 156 -3.41 18.73 -0.38
C GLU A 156 -2.41 17.58 -0.08
N PHE A 157 -2.95 16.37 0.12
CA PHE A 157 -2.16 15.16 0.31
C PHE A 157 -1.18 14.92 -0.86
N MET A 158 -1.64 14.99 -2.10
CA MET A 158 -0.79 14.78 -3.28
C MET A 158 0.23 15.90 -3.47
N ASN A 159 -0.12 17.14 -3.09
CA ASN A 159 0.81 18.26 -3.12
C ASN A 159 1.94 18.06 -2.10
N LYS A 160 1.62 17.64 -0.86
CA LYS A 160 2.59 17.30 0.18
C LYS A 160 3.46 16.11 -0.21
N LEU A 161 2.90 15.10 -0.86
CA LEU A 161 3.66 13.95 -1.37
C LEU A 161 4.67 14.34 -2.46
N SER A 162 4.38 15.39 -3.23
CA SER A 162 5.22 15.85 -4.34
C SER A 162 6.29 16.89 -3.97
N THR A 163 6.23 17.45 -2.76
CA THR A 163 7.13 18.52 -2.29
C THR A 163 8.12 17.99 -1.27
#